data_AF-T1KN88-F1
#
_entry.id   AF-T1KN88-F1
#
_cell.length_a   1.000
_cell.length_b   1.000
_cell.length_c   1.000
_cell.angle_alpha   90.00
_cell.angle_beta   90.00
_cell.angle_gamma   90.00
#
_symmetry.space_group_name_H-M   'P 1'
#
loop_
_entity.id
_entity.type
_entity.pdbx_description
1 polymer ?
#
loop_
_entity_poly.entity_id
_entity_poly.type
_entity_poly.pdbx_seq_one_letter_code
_entity_poly.pdbx_strand_id
1 'polypeptide(L)'
;MTFIKLESLESIPEERRLSYQDLAISIFTVNQPKESKNLTRSECTYCETMIADWSTICPSCNVKFPICVASGKPIMDANQQWTCSRCKHNCLRVELVSFNNCPLCHHPISS
;
A
#
# COMPACT_ATOMS: atom_id res chain seq x y z
N MET A 1 13.91 3.34 1.90
CA MET A 1 15.00 2.45 1.48
C MET A 1 16.32 2.98 2.03
N THR A 2 17.04 2.20 2.85
CA THR A 2 18.16 2.67 3.69
C THR A 2 19.52 2.71 2.96
N PHE A 3 19.72 1.87 1.94
CA PHE A 3 20.99 1.74 1.21
C PHE A 3 21.31 2.94 0.31
N ILE A 4 20.30 3.55 -0.33
CA ILE A 4 20.46 4.77 -1.15
C ILE A 4 21.07 5.91 -0.34
N LYS A 5 20.75 5.99 0.96
CA LYS A 5 21.30 7.02 1.85
C LYS A 5 22.78 6.76 2.18
N LEU A 6 23.18 5.49 2.31
CA LEU A 6 24.55 5.09 2.61
C LEU A 6 25.51 5.38 1.44
N GLU A 7 25.04 5.27 0.20
CA GLU A 7 25.79 5.59 -1.01
C GLU A 7 26.02 7.11 -1.21
N SER A 8 25.24 7.95 -0.53
CA SER A 8 25.34 9.43 -0.62
C SER A 8 26.25 10.07 0.44
N LEU A 9 26.76 9.29 1.40
CA LEU A 9 27.57 9.81 2.49
C LEU A 9 29.05 9.96 2.07
N GLU A 10 29.49 11.20 1.88
CA GLU A 10 30.89 11.58 1.59
C GLU A 10 31.87 11.20 2.73
N SER A 11 31.36 10.88 3.92
CA SER A 11 32.16 10.46 5.07
C SER A 11 32.66 9.00 5.00
N ILE A 12 32.27 8.24 3.98
CA ILE A 12 32.59 6.82 3.85
C ILE A 12 33.65 6.64 2.74
N PRO A 13 34.80 6.00 3.03
CA PRO A 13 35.81 5.70 2.02
C PRO A 13 35.23 4.90 0.84
N GLU A 14 35.76 5.13 -0.36
CA GLU A 14 35.27 4.52 -1.60
C GLU A 14 35.20 2.99 -1.54
N GLU A 15 36.19 2.35 -0.92
CA GLU A 15 36.22 0.90 -0.69
C GLU A 15 35.03 0.39 0.11
N ARG A 16 34.60 1.15 1.13
CA ARG A 16 33.39 0.82 1.91
C ARG A 16 32.11 1.08 1.11
N ARG A 17 32.07 2.09 0.24
CA ARG A 17 30.92 2.35 -0.64
C ARG A 17 30.68 1.19 -1.60
N LEU A 18 31.74 0.66 -2.21
CA LEU A 18 31.68 -0.53 -3.07
C LEU A 18 31.16 -1.75 -2.30
N SER A 19 31.65 -1.97 -1.08
CA SER A 19 31.16 -3.08 -0.24
C SER A 19 29.67 -2.98 0.11
N TYR A 20 29.14 -1.75 0.30
CA TYR A 20 27.71 -1.54 0.53
C TYR A 20 26.88 -1.73 -0.74
N GLN A 21 27.42 -1.38 -1.90
CA GLN A 21 26.78 -1.62 -3.19
C GLN A 21 26.65 -3.12 -3.47
N ASP A 22 27.74 -3.88 -3.30
CA ASP A 22 27.72 -5.35 -3.46
C ASP A 22 26.78 -6.01 -2.46
N LEU A 23 26.76 -5.52 -1.22
CA LEU A 23 25.82 -5.98 -0.20
C LEU A 23 24.37 -5.68 -0.57
N ALA A 24 24.08 -4.47 -1.07
CA ALA A 24 22.75 -4.12 -1.54
C ALA A 24 22.30 -5.04 -2.68
N ILE A 25 23.16 -5.28 -3.67
CA ILE A 25 22.88 -6.20 -4.78
C ILE A 25 22.59 -7.59 -4.24
N SER A 26 23.44 -8.15 -3.38
CA SER A 26 23.23 -9.50 -2.83
C SER A 26 21.92 -9.60 -2.03
N ILE A 27 21.58 -8.58 -1.22
CA ILE A 27 20.31 -8.54 -0.48
C ILE A 27 19.11 -8.51 -1.42
N PHE A 28 19.13 -7.68 -2.47
CA PHE A 28 17.98 -7.46 -3.35
C PHE A 28 17.88 -8.46 -4.52
N THR A 29 18.93 -9.24 -4.81
CA THR A 29 18.91 -10.23 -5.90
C THR A 29 18.64 -11.66 -5.45
N VAL A 30 18.99 -12.04 -4.21
CA VAL A 30 18.82 -13.42 -3.72
C VAL A 30 17.35 -13.83 -3.65
N ASN A 31 16.44 -12.89 -3.41
CA ASN A 31 15.00 -13.12 -3.42
C ASN A 31 14.31 -12.09 -4.30
N GLN A 32 14.55 -12.14 -5.62
CA GLN A 32 13.76 -11.32 -6.56
C GLN A 32 12.27 -11.51 -6.25
N PRO A 33 11.49 -10.42 -6.11
CA PRO A 33 10.06 -10.52 -5.94
C PRO A 33 9.50 -11.35 -7.08
N LYS A 34 9.01 -12.56 -6.77
CA LYS A 34 8.28 -13.34 -7.76
C LYS A 34 7.04 -12.52 -8.10
N GLU A 35 6.93 -12.07 -9.34
CA GLU A 35 5.72 -11.45 -9.88
C GLU A 35 4.52 -12.28 -9.41
N SER A 36 3.71 -11.70 -8.52
CA SER A 36 2.56 -12.40 -7.97
C SER A 36 1.57 -12.60 -9.11
N LYS A 37 1.52 -13.81 -9.67
CA LYS A 37 0.63 -14.15 -10.79
C LYS A 37 -0.86 -13.88 -10.51
N ASN A 38 -1.21 -13.69 -9.24
CA ASN A 38 -2.54 -13.30 -8.79
C ASN A 38 -2.59 -11.79 -8.50
N LEU A 39 -2.49 -10.99 -9.56
CA LEU A 39 -2.88 -9.59 -9.50
C LEU A 39 -4.40 -9.52 -9.36
N THR A 40 -4.90 -9.47 -8.13
CA THR A 40 -6.30 -9.16 -7.90
C THR A 40 -6.59 -7.76 -8.43
N ARG A 41 -7.62 -7.66 -9.27
CA ARG A 41 -8.08 -6.40 -9.86
C ARG A 41 -9.54 -6.23 -9.55
N SER A 42 -9.94 -4.98 -9.38
CA SER A 42 -11.31 -4.58 -9.11
C SER A 42 -11.79 -3.65 -10.24
N GLU A 43 -13.05 -3.78 -10.62
CA GLU A 43 -13.64 -2.97 -11.68
C GLU A 43 -13.90 -1.53 -11.21
N CYS A 44 -13.57 -0.55 -12.07
CA CYS A 44 -13.91 0.84 -11.83
C CYS A 44 -15.43 1.06 -11.96
N THR A 45 -16.07 1.55 -10.91
CA THR A 45 -17.52 1.83 -10.89
C THR A 45 -17.96 2.97 -11.82
N TYR A 46 -17.03 3.69 -12.46
CA TYR A 46 -17.31 4.83 -13.34
C TYR A 46 -17.06 4.56 -14.83
N CYS A 47 -16.15 3.63 -15.15
CA CYS A 47 -15.72 3.39 -16.54
C CYS A 47 -15.32 1.94 -16.82
N GLU A 48 -15.64 1.01 -15.91
CA GLU A 48 -15.48 -0.45 -16.06
C GLU A 48 -14.02 -0.92 -16.28
N THR A 49 -13.06 0.00 -16.20
CA THR A 49 -11.65 -0.32 -16.31
C THR A 49 -11.20 -1.14 -15.12
N MET A 50 -10.47 -2.23 -15.35
CA MET A 50 -9.87 -3.03 -14.28
C MET A 50 -8.71 -2.29 -13.62
N ILE A 51 -8.86 -2.01 -12.33
CA ILE A 51 -7.86 -1.31 -11.50
C ILE A 51 -7.16 -2.34 -10.62
N ALA A 52 -5.83 -2.26 -10.53
CA ALA A 52 -5.06 -3.11 -9.61
C ALA A 52 -5.38 -2.76 -8.15
N ASP A 53 -5.42 -3.75 -7.27
CA ASP A 53 -5.77 -3.58 -5.85
C ASP A 53 -4.82 -2.67 -5.05
N TRP A 54 -3.67 -2.26 -5.60
CA TRP A 54 -2.76 -1.28 -4.99
C TRP A 54 -2.89 0.14 -5.58
N SER A 55 -3.68 0.32 -6.64
CA SER A 55 -3.88 1.62 -7.27
C SER A 55 -5.15 2.27 -6.74
N THR A 56 -5.02 3.53 -6.32
CA THR A 56 -6.13 4.33 -5.80
C THR A 56 -6.72 5.27 -6.83
N ILE A 57 -6.15 5.26 -8.04
CA ILE A 57 -6.56 6.12 -9.15
C ILE A 57 -6.85 5.21 -10.34
N CYS A 58 -8.00 5.42 -10.97
CA CYS A 58 -8.32 4.73 -12.21
C CYS A 58 -7.38 5.22 -13.32
N PRO A 59 -6.66 4.34 -14.03
CA PRO A 59 -5.76 4.74 -15.10
C PRO A 59 -6.50 5.26 -16.36
N SER A 60 -7.80 5.01 -16.47
CA SER A 60 -8.62 5.40 -17.63
C SER A 60 -9.32 6.75 -17.40
N CYS A 61 -10.15 6.85 -16.34
CA CYS A 61 -10.94 8.06 -16.08
C CYS A 61 -10.37 8.97 -14.99
N ASN A 62 -9.23 8.62 -14.39
CA ASN A 62 -8.53 9.40 -13.36
C ASN A 62 -9.34 9.67 -12.08
N VAL A 63 -10.46 8.97 -11.87
CA VAL A 63 -11.22 9.02 -10.62
C VAL A 63 -10.38 8.44 -9.48
N LYS A 64 -10.49 9.06 -8.30
CA LYS A 64 -9.78 8.65 -7.09
C LYS A 64 -10.70 7.88 -6.17
N PHE A 65 -10.20 6.77 -5.65
CA PHE A 65 -10.89 5.93 -4.67
C PHE A 65 -10.23 6.06 -3.29
N PRO A 66 -11.00 6.12 -2.20
CA PRO A 66 -10.45 6.09 -0.86
C PRO A 66 -9.79 4.74 -0.58
N ILE A 67 -8.76 4.74 0.27
CA ILE A 67 -8.05 3.53 0.68
C ILE A 67 -8.73 2.93 1.92
N CYS A 68 -8.87 1.61 1.94
CA CYS A 68 -9.18 0.86 3.14
C CYS A 68 -7.95 0.79 4.06
N VAL A 69 -8.02 1.36 5.26
CA VAL A 69 -6.88 1.33 6.21
C VAL A 69 -6.57 -0.06 6.77
N ALA A 70 -7.48 -1.03 6.67
CA ALA A 70 -7.21 -2.40 7.10
C ALA A 70 -6.40 -3.19 6.07
N SER A 71 -6.77 -3.10 4.78
CA SER A 71 -6.21 -3.95 3.72
C SER A 71 -5.34 -3.21 2.70
N GLY A 72 -5.35 -1.87 2.70
CA GLY A 72 -4.67 -1.04 1.71
C GLY A 72 -5.36 -0.98 0.34
N LYS A 73 -6.45 -1.72 0.15
CA LYS A 73 -7.18 -1.78 -1.13
C LYS A 73 -8.00 -0.51 -1.39
N PRO A 74 -8.19 -0.10 -2.67
CA PRO A 74 -9.13 0.95 -3.03
C PRO A 74 -10.57 0.51 -2.74
N ILE A 75 -11.38 1.43 -2.21
CA ILE A 75 -12.81 1.24 -1.95
C ILE A 75 -13.58 1.72 -3.20
N MET A 76 -13.92 0.79 -4.09
CA MET A 76 -14.60 1.10 -5.36
C MET A 76 -16.07 1.49 -5.20
N ASP A 77 -16.76 0.82 -4.27
CA ASP A 77 -18.16 1.04 -3.94
C ASP A 77 -18.29 1.82 -2.63
N ALA A 78 -18.89 3.01 -2.71
CA ALA A 78 -19.13 3.87 -1.55
C ALA A 78 -20.02 3.21 -0.49
N ASN A 79 -20.89 2.27 -0.86
CA ASN A 79 -21.74 1.54 0.10
C ASN A 79 -20.93 0.61 1.00
N GLN A 80 -19.78 0.12 0.52
CA GLN A 80 -18.83 -0.68 1.29
C GLN A 80 -17.93 0.17 2.19
N GLN A 81 -18.03 1.49 2.13
CA GLN A 81 -17.23 2.38 2.96
C GLN A 81 -17.78 2.48 4.39
N TRP A 82 -16.86 2.40 5.34
CA TRP A 82 -17.04 2.89 6.70
C TRP A 82 -15.96 3.93 6.97
N THR A 83 -16.30 4.97 7.73
CA THR A 83 -15.38 6.05 8.08
C THR A 83 -15.28 6.15 9.59
N CYS A 84 -14.05 6.11 10.13
CA CYS A 84 -13.85 6.25 11.57
C CYS A 84 -14.30 7.63 12.06
N SER A 85 -15.11 7.65 13.12
CA SER A 85 -15.59 8.88 13.76
C SER A 85 -14.45 9.77 14.29
N ARG A 86 -13.34 9.17 14.74
CA ARG A 86 -12.18 9.86 15.32
C ARG A 86 -11.17 10.33 14.27
N CYS A 87 -10.55 9.40 13.53
CA CYS A 87 -9.45 9.74 12.62
C CYS A 87 -9.90 10.06 11.18
N LYS A 88 -11.19 9.90 10.86
CA LYS A 88 -11.77 10.16 9.52
C LYS A 88 -11.18 9.30 8.38
N HIS A 89 -10.46 8.23 8.70
CA HIS A 89 -9.96 7.29 7.70
C HIS A 89 -11.00 6.22 7.37
N ASN A 90 -10.92 5.70 6.14
CA ASN A 90 -11.91 4.79 5.58
C ASN A 90 -11.48 3.33 5.69
N CYS A 91 -12.44 2.43 5.84
CA CYS A 91 -12.25 0.99 5.84
C CYS A 91 -13.37 0.32 5.04
N LEU A 92 -13.07 -0.83 4.43
CA LEU A 92 -14.09 -1.70 3.84
C LEU A 92 -14.91 -2.37 4.95
N ARG A 93 -16.24 -2.39 4.80
CA ARG A 93 -17.15 -3.03 5.76
C ARG A 93 -16.86 -4.52 5.96
N VAL A 94 -16.47 -5.24 4.91
CA VAL A 94 -16.10 -6.66 5.01
C VAL A 94 -14.86 -6.89 5.89
N GLU A 95 -13.89 -5.99 5.83
CA GLU A 95 -12.66 -6.07 6.64
C GLU A 95 -12.94 -5.72 8.11
N LEU A 96 -13.87 -4.80 8.34
CA LEU A 96 -14.28 -4.33 9.67
C LEU A 96 -14.80 -5.43 10.58
N VAL A 97 -15.37 -6.51 10.03
CA VAL A 97 -15.88 -7.64 10.80
C VAL A 97 -14.78 -8.30 11.66
N SER A 98 -13.52 -8.17 11.26
CA SER A 98 -12.37 -8.69 12.00
C SER A 98 -11.83 -7.76 13.10
N PHE A 99 -12.45 -6.60 13.33
CA PHE A 99 -11.94 -5.60 14.27
C PHE A 99 -13.03 -5.07 15.23
N ASN A 100 -12.66 -4.90 16.50
CA ASN A 100 -13.49 -4.20 17.51
C ASN A 100 -13.14 -2.70 17.62
N ASN A 101 -12.00 -2.30 17.04
CA ASN A 101 -11.48 -0.95 17.07
C ASN A 101 -11.02 -0.54 15.67
N CYS A 102 -10.98 0.76 15.39
CA CYS A 102 -10.40 1.29 14.17
C CYS A 102 -8.97 0.75 13.98
N PRO A 103 -8.65 0.09 12.85
CA PRO A 103 -7.34 -0.54 12.64
C PRO A 103 -6.18 0.47 12.53
N LEU A 104 -6.49 1.76 12.37
CA LEU A 104 -5.47 2.82 12.33
C LEU A 104 -5.29 3.53 13.68
N CYS A 105 -6.37 3.97 14.33
CA CYS A 105 -6.29 4.82 15.53
C CYS A 105 -6.78 4.15 16.82
N HIS A 106 -7.19 2.89 16.75
CA HIS A 106 -7.68 2.07 17.86
C HIS A 106 -8.92 2.62 18.60
N HIS A 107 -9.58 3.66 18.08
CA HIS A 107 -10.85 4.11 18.63
C HIS A 107 -11.92 3.01 18.49
N PRO A 108 -12.74 2.75 19.51
CA PRO A 108 -13.80 1.74 19.42
C PRO A 108 -14.70 1.97 18.20
N ILE A 109 -15.09 0.89 17.55
CA ILE A 109 -16.10 0.96 16.49
C ILE A 109 -17.45 1.04 17.21
N SER A 110 -18.00 2.24 17.31
CA SER A 110 -19.36 2.44 17.81
C SER A 110 -20.34 1.97 16.73
N SER A 111 -21.13 0.96 17.08
CA SER A 111 -22.32 0.48 16.34
C SER A 111 -23.38 1.56 16.21
#